data_AF-A0A6H5JEU0-F1
#
_entry.id   AF-A0A6H5JEU0-F1
#
_cell.length_a   1.000
_cell.length_b   1.000
_cell.length_c   1.000
_cell.angle_alpha   90.00
_cell.angle_beta   90.00
_cell.angle_gamma   90.00
#
_symmetry.space_group_name_H-M   'P 1'
#
loop_
_entity.id
_entity.type
_entity.pdbx_description
1 polymer ?
#
loop_
_entity_poly.entity_id
_entity_poly.type
_entity_poly.pdbx_seq_one_letter_code
_entity_poly.pdbx_strand_id
1 'polypeptide(L)'
;MVNVISRRCVNSECDKLASFGCTGTKKAEYCTVHAKEGMSNVLDRVCSHLGCNKQPNFGVDGSKRAEFCQEHAKEGMINVRSRKCSHPLCTTRASFGPQGTKTPAFCSRHAIDGMINVRCRSCAHPTCFKRPYYCAEGSTRPELCSKHARSGMMNINAVYAKTQGKRARNAPDRITSRTKKRPRQPGDVPSVQAPVKQEPGQGMPLESQLNP
;
A
#
# COMPACT_ATOMS: atom_id res chain seq x y z
N MET A 1 -0.49 -22.49 -9.67
CA MET A 1 0.61 -21.66 -9.15
C MET A 1 1.70 -21.70 -10.20
N VAL A 2 1.92 -20.63 -10.97
CA VAL A 2 2.91 -20.68 -12.08
C VAL A 2 4.31 -20.57 -11.48
N ASN A 3 5.09 -21.64 -11.61
CA ASN A 3 6.48 -21.69 -11.16
C ASN A 3 7.33 -20.84 -12.10
N VAL A 4 7.63 -19.59 -11.71
CA VAL A 4 8.51 -18.71 -12.49
C VAL A 4 9.95 -19.09 -12.13
N ILE A 5 10.56 -19.94 -12.96
CA ILE A 5 12.00 -20.16 -12.95
C ILE A 5 12.64 -18.80 -13.22
N SER A 6 13.22 -18.19 -12.18
CA SER A 6 13.79 -16.85 -12.23
C SER A 6 15.10 -16.90 -13.01
N ARG A 7 15.06 -16.53 -14.29
CA ARG A 7 16.25 -16.54 -15.16
C ARG A 7 17.18 -15.39 -14.78
N ARG A 8 18.49 -15.61 -14.86
CA ARG A 8 19.48 -14.54 -14.72
C ARG A 8 19.40 -13.59 -15.93
N CYS A 9 19.90 -12.37 -15.74
CA CYS A 9 20.06 -11.40 -16.81
C CYS A 9 20.89 -11.99 -17.95
N VAL A 10 20.51 -11.69 -19.21
CA VAL A 10 21.22 -12.17 -20.41
C VAL A 10 22.67 -11.64 -20.48
N ASN A 11 22.97 -10.50 -19.85
CA ASN A 11 24.35 -10.01 -19.76
C ASN A 11 25.22 -10.97 -18.92
N SER A 12 26.24 -11.56 -19.53
CA SER A 12 27.10 -12.61 -18.99
C SER A 12 27.83 -12.21 -17.69
N GLU A 13 28.11 -10.92 -17.52
CA GLU A 13 28.76 -10.37 -16.31
C GLU A 13 27.77 -9.92 -15.23
N CYS A 14 26.49 -10.32 -15.35
CA CYS A 14 25.44 -9.88 -14.44
C CYS A 14 24.75 -11.04 -13.71
N ASP A 15 25.01 -11.14 -12.41
CA ASP A 15 24.33 -12.09 -11.53
C ASP A 15 22.93 -11.64 -11.06
N LYS A 16 22.44 -10.50 -11.55
CA LYS A 16 21.10 -10.01 -11.19
C LYS A 16 20.03 -10.84 -11.90
N LEU A 17 18.92 -11.05 -11.21
CA LEU A 17 17.73 -11.69 -11.78
C LEU A 17 17.14 -10.82 -12.91
N ALA A 18 16.75 -11.48 -14.00
CA ALA A 18 16.00 -10.84 -15.07
C ALA A 18 14.58 -10.54 -14.57
N SER A 19 14.14 -9.30 -14.78
CA SER A 19 12.77 -8.84 -14.50
C SER A 19 12.17 -8.01 -15.64
N PHE A 20 13.02 -7.47 -16.52
CA PHE A 20 12.63 -6.61 -17.63
C PHE A 20 12.64 -7.38 -18.94
N GLY A 21 11.67 -7.09 -19.79
CA GLY A 21 11.52 -7.67 -21.11
C GLY A 21 10.66 -6.79 -22.00
N CYS A 22 10.39 -7.27 -23.21
CA CYS A 22 9.50 -6.57 -24.14
C CYS A 22 8.08 -6.49 -23.57
N THR A 23 7.49 -5.29 -23.66
CA THR A 23 6.12 -5.01 -23.20
C THR A 23 5.12 -5.96 -23.88
N GLY A 24 4.24 -6.58 -23.09
CA GLY A 24 3.27 -7.58 -23.57
C GLY A 24 3.75 -9.03 -23.53
N THR A 25 5.04 -9.27 -23.28
CA THR A 25 5.57 -10.63 -23.06
C THR A 25 5.66 -10.95 -21.57
N LYS A 26 5.68 -12.24 -21.20
CA LYS A 26 5.99 -12.69 -19.82
C LYS A 26 7.45 -13.10 -19.65
N LYS A 27 8.27 -12.88 -20.69
CA LYS A 27 9.66 -13.34 -20.73
C LYS A 27 10.57 -12.20 -20.26
N ALA A 28 11.09 -12.33 -19.05
CA ALA A 28 12.11 -11.42 -18.55
C ALA A 28 13.49 -11.87 -19.05
N GLU A 29 14.25 -10.94 -19.61
CA GLU A 29 15.57 -11.19 -20.22
C GLU A 29 16.65 -10.32 -19.57
N TYR A 30 16.30 -9.12 -19.10
CA TYR A 30 17.25 -8.16 -18.56
C TYR A 30 16.95 -7.81 -17.10
N CYS A 31 17.97 -7.41 -16.35
CA CYS A 31 17.77 -6.81 -15.03
C CYS A 31 17.41 -5.31 -15.17
N THR A 32 17.02 -4.67 -14.07
CA THR A 32 16.68 -3.23 -14.05
C THR A 32 17.76 -2.33 -14.65
N VAL A 33 19.04 -2.71 -14.53
CA VAL A 33 20.19 -1.94 -15.00
C VAL A 33 20.49 -2.17 -16.48
N HIS A 34 20.19 -3.36 -16.99
CA HIS A 34 20.42 -3.71 -18.39
C HIS A 34 19.15 -3.64 -19.24
N ALA A 35 18.08 -3.04 -18.70
CA ALA A 35 16.85 -2.82 -19.45
C ALA A 35 17.11 -1.79 -20.56
N LYS A 36 16.79 -2.17 -21.80
CA LYS A 36 16.85 -1.26 -22.95
C LYS A 36 15.65 -0.32 -22.96
N GLU A 37 15.74 0.77 -23.71
CA GLU A 37 14.60 1.66 -23.94
C GLU A 37 13.40 0.87 -24.51
N GLY A 38 12.21 1.12 -23.96
CA GLY A 38 10.98 0.39 -24.31
C GLY A 38 10.74 -0.94 -23.57
N MET A 39 11.68 -1.40 -22.73
CA MET A 39 11.48 -2.57 -21.88
C MET A 39 10.78 -2.21 -20.57
N SER A 40 9.90 -3.09 -20.09
CA SER A 40 9.15 -2.93 -18.83
C SER A 40 9.30 -4.15 -17.94
N ASN A 41 8.97 -4.02 -16.66
CA ASN A 41 8.96 -5.16 -15.74
C ASN A 41 7.80 -6.10 -16.09
N VAL A 42 8.12 -7.23 -16.74
CA VAL A 42 7.16 -8.21 -17.24
C VAL A 42 6.73 -9.23 -16.17
N LEU A 43 7.42 -9.26 -15.04
CA LEU A 43 7.06 -10.11 -13.90
C LEU A 43 6.00 -9.45 -13.02
N ASP A 44 6.02 -8.12 -12.98
CA ASP A 44 5.02 -7.35 -12.26
C ASP A 44 3.66 -7.41 -12.97
N ARG A 45 2.60 -7.43 -12.17
CA ARG A 45 1.25 -7.29 -12.71
C ARG A 45 1.07 -5.87 -13.22
N VAL A 46 0.50 -5.77 -14.41
CA VAL A 46 0.06 -4.52 -15.02
C VAL A 46 -1.45 -4.34 -14.85
N CYS A 47 -1.91 -3.11 -15.07
CA CYS A 47 -3.33 -2.76 -15.09
C CYS A 47 -4.07 -3.60 -16.14
N SER A 48 -5.28 -4.05 -15.81
CA SER A 48 -6.13 -4.84 -16.71
C SER A 48 -6.70 -4.05 -17.89
N HIS A 49 -6.53 -2.72 -17.91
CA HIS A 49 -6.88 -1.89 -19.07
C HIS A 49 -5.90 -2.13 -20.23
N LEU A 50 -6.42 -2.32 -21.44
CA LEU A 50 -5.63 -2.55 -22.65
C LEU A 50 -4.61 -1.40 -22.86
N GLY A 51 -3.37 -1.77 -23.16
CA GLY A 51 -2.28 -0.81 -23.38
C GLY A 51 -1.75 -0.09 -22.13
N CYS A 52 -2.26 -0.39 -20.92
CA CYS A 52 -1.79 0.26 -19.70
C CYS A 52 -0.69 -0.54 -18.98
N ASN A 53 0.51 0.03 -18.89
CA ASN A 53 1.66 -0.60 -18.19
C ASN A 53 1.82 -0.15 -16.73
N LYS A 54 0.83 0.55 -16.16
CA LYS A 54 0.88 1.02 -14.77
C LYS A 54 0.55 -0.12 -13.80
N GLN A 55 1.19 -0.10 -12.63
CA GLN A 55 0.90 -1.10 -11.60
C GLN A 55 -0.52 -0.94 -11.04
N PRO A 56 -1.30 -2.02 -10.92
CA PRO A 56 -2.66 -1.93 -10.40
C PRO A 56 -2.65 -1.75 -8.89
N ASN A 57 -3.44 -0.79 -8.43
CA ASN A 57 -3.65 -0.48 -7.01
C ASN A 57 -5.12 -0.53 -6.60
N PHE A 58 -6.04 -0.44 -7.56
CA PHE A 58 -7.48 -0.38 -7.36
C PHE A 58 -8.15 -1.71 -7.72
N GLY A 59 -9.19 -2.07 -6.98
CA GLY A 59 -9.99 -3.26 -7.20
C GLY A 59 -11.29 -3.22 -6.40
N VAL A 60 -12.07 -4.28 -6.49
CA VAL A 60 -13.34 -4.43 -5.77
C VAL A 60 -13.10 -4.45 -4.26
N ASP A 61 -14.02 -3.88 -3.48
CA ASP A 61 -13.96 -4.00 -2.02
C ASP A 61 -13.99 -5.48 -1.57
N GLY A 62 -13.37 -5.78 -0.44
CA GLY A 62 -13.10 -7.17 -0.01
C GLY A 62 -12.03 -7.93 -0.82
N SER A 63 -11.68 -7.51 -2.05
CA SER A 63 -10.63 -8.16 -2.82
C SER A 63 -9.23 -7.90 -2.24
N LYS A 64 -8.38 -8.93 -2.30
CA LYS A 64 -6.93 -8.85 -2.04
C LYS A 64 -6.14 -8.47 -3.30
N ARG A 65 -6.78 -8.50 -4.47
CA ARG A 65 -6.13 -8.30 -5.76
C ARG A 65 -6.56 -6.95 -6.32
N ALA A 66 -5.57 -6.15 -6.69
CA ALA A 66 -5.78 -4.97 -7.50
C ALA A 66 -5.75 -5.38 -8.98
N GLU A 67 -6.63 -4.78 -9.77
CA GLU A 67 -6.82 -5.05 -11.19
C GLU A 67 -6.56 -3.80 -12.03
N PHE A 68 -6.89 -2.61 -11.51
CA PHE A 68 -6.78 -1.37 -12.23
C PHE A 68 -5.78 -0.41 -11.57
N CYS A 69 -5.16 0.46 -12.38
CA CYS A 69 -4.43 1.61 -11.88
C CYS A 69 -5.41 2.70 -11.41
N GLN A 70 -4.89 3.82 -10.91
CA GLN A 70 -5.74 4.93 -10.43
C GLN A 70 -6.58 5.56 -11.54
N GLU A 71 -6.01 5.69 -12.75
CA GLU A 71 -6.68 6.34 -13.90
C GLU A 71 -7.77 5.46 -14.51
N HIS A 72 -7.60 4.13 -14.45
CA HIS A 72 -8.56 3.16 -15.00
C HIS A 72 -9.44 2.53 -13.92
N ALA A 73 -9.47 3.11 -12.71
CA ALA A 73 -10.35 2.64 -11.65
C ALA A 73 -11.81 2.93 -12.03
N LYS A 74 -12.65 1.89 -12.02
CA LYS A 74 -14.10 2.05 -12.26
C LYS A 74 -14.78 2.61 -11.01
N GLU A 75 -16.00 3.13 -11.18
CA GLU A 75 -16.83 3.57 -10.06
C GLU A 75 -16.98 2.45 -9.00
N GLY A 76 -16.90 2.83 -7.73
CA GLY A 76 -16.95 1.90 -6.60
C GLY A 76 -15.65 1.11 -6.32
N MET A 77 -14.61 1.21 -7.16
CA MET A 77 -13.33 0.57 -6.87
C MET A 77 -12.54 1.31 -5.79
N ILE A 78 -11.88 0.55 -4.91
CA ILE A 78 -11.06 1.08 -3.82
C ILE A 78 -9.59 0.74 -3.99
N ASN A 79 -8.71 1.53 -3.39
CA ASN A 79 -7.29 1.20 -3.33
C ASN A 79 -7.07 0.02 -2.35
N VAL A 80 -7.08 -1.20 -2.87
CA VAL A 80 -6.97 -2.44 -2.07
C VAL A 80 -5.58 -2.62 -1.45
N ARG A 81 -4.54 -2.01 -2.03
CA ARG A 81 -3.16 -2.08 -1.51
C ARG A 81 -2.92 -1.11 -0.35
N SER A 82 -3.59 0.03 -0.36
CA SER A 82 -3.50 1.07 0.65
C SER A 82 -4.90 1.54 1.05
N ARG A 83 -5.69 0.61 1.59
CA ARG A 83 -7.04 0.88 2.07
C ARG A 83 -7.04 2.04 3.06
N LYS A 84 -7.94 2.99 2.84
CA LYS A 84 -8.21 4.08 3.78
C LYS A 84 -9.06 3.55 4.93
N CYS A 85 -9.03 4.26 6.04
CA CYS A 85 -9.90 4.02 7.19
C CYS A 85 -11.37 4.18 6.77
N SER A 86 -12.21 3.23 7.16
CA SER A 86 -13.65 3.22 6.85
C SER A 86 -14.44 4.30 7.59
N HIS A 87 -13.87 4.91 8.63
CA HIS A 87 -14.49 6.05 9.31
C HIS A 87 -14.69 7.23 8.34
N PRO A 88 -15.87 7.88 8.31
CA PRO A 88 -16.15 9.03 7.47
C PRO A 88 -15.08 10.11 7.57
N LEU A 89 -14.73 10.73 6.43
CA LEU A 89 -13.73 11.80 6.30
C LEU A 89 -12.30 11.42 6.74
N CYS A 90 -12.02 10.16 7.08
CA CYS A 90 -10.68 9.74 7.46
C CYS A 90 -9.84 9.34 6.24
N THR A 91 -8.79 10.10 5.96
CA THR A 91 -7.84 9.80 4.88
C THR A 91 -6.66 8.93 5.33
N THR A 92 -6.60 8.57 6.62
CA THR A 92 -5.51 7.76 7.18
C THR A 92 -5.62 6.32 6.70
N ARG A 93 -4.48 5.68 6.42
CA ARG A 93 -4.45 4.26 6.02
C ARG A 93 -4.97 3.36 7.15
N ALA A 94 -5.82 2.41 6.79
CA ALA A 94 -6.30 1.39 7.71
C ALA A 94 -5.16 0.44 8.11
N SER A 95 -5.10 0.11 9.39
CA SER A 95 -4.18 -0.89 9.95
C SER A 95 -4.80 -1.78 11.01
N PHE A 96 -5.98 -1.43 11.52
CA PHE A 96 -6.73 -2.15 12.55
C PHE A 96 -7.93 -2.86 11.95
N GLY A 97 -8.22 -4.05 12.49
CA GLY A 97 -9.37 -4.86 12.11
C GLY A 97 -9.61 -5.98 13.12
N PRO A 98 -10.68 -6.78 12.93
CA PRO A 98 -10.97 -7.92 13.79
C PRO A 98 -9.85 -8.96 13.76
N GLN A 99 -9.69 -9.70 14.86
CA GLN A 99 -8.72 -10.79 14.93
C GLN A 99 -8.96 -11.83 13.82
N GLY A 100 -7.88 -12.38 13.26
CA GLY A 100 -7.95 -13.38 12.18
C GLY A 100 -8.18 -12.79 10.78
N THR A 101 -8.54 -11.51 10.67
CA THR A 101 -8.67 -10.85 9.37
C THR A 101 -7.31 -10.42 8.83
N LYS A 102 -7.16 -10.40 7.50
CA LYS A 102 -5.95 -9.87 6.82
C LYS A 102 -6.18 -8.49 6.21
N THR A 103 -7.42 -8.00 6.30
CA THR A 103 -7.90 -6.78 5.64
C THR A 103 -8.28 -5.77 6.72
N PRO A 104 -7.42 -4.79 7.03
CA PRO A 104 -7.74 -3.76 8.00
C PRO A 104 -8.85 -2.85 7.46
N ALA A 105 -9.73 -2.41 8.36
CA ALA A 105 -10.83 -1.48 8.06
C ALA A 105 -10.59 -0.10 8.68
N PHE A 106 -9.96 -0.02 9.85
CA PHE A 106 -9.83 1.23 10.59
C PHE A 106 -8.37 1.65 10.81
N CYS A 107 -8.13 2.95 11.02
CA CYS A 107 -6.83 3.42 11.50
C CYS A 107 -6.75 3.31 13.03
N SER A 108 -5.57 3.53 13.62
CA SER A 108 -5.38 3.43 15.09
C SER A 108 -6.31 4.34 15.89
N ARG A 109 -6.69 5.50 15.34
CA ARG A 109 -7.56 6.47 16.03
C ARG A 109 -9.03 6.09 16.01
N HIS A 110 -9.46 5.30 15.02
CA HIS A 110 -10.84 4.85 14.86
C HIS A 110 -10.95 3.34 15.07
N ALA A 111 -9.96 2.73 15.73
CA ALA A 111 -10.02 1.34 16.12
C ALA A 111 -11.02 1.21 17.28
N ILE A 112 -12.02 0.36 17.10
CA ILE A 112 -13.01 0.03 18.13
C ILE A 112 -12.40 -1.00 19.08
N ASP A 113 -12.96 -1.12 20.29
CA ASP A 113 -12.51 -2.09 21.28
C ASP A 113 -12.46 -3.52 20.70
N GLY A 114 -11.42 -4.27 21.08
CA GLY A 114 -11.13 -5.59 20.52
C GLY A 114 -10.48 -5.61 19.12
N MET A 115 -10.34 -4.48 18.43
CA MET A 115 -9.61 -4.46 17.14
C MET A 115 -8.10 -4.48 17.35
N ILE A 116 -7.41 -5.27 16.51
CA ILE A 116 -5.96 -5.44 16.57
C ILE A 116 -5.30 -4.93 15.30
N ASN A 117 -4.00 -4.61 15.38
CA ASN A 117 -3.23 -4.25 14.20
C ASN A 117 -2.96 -5.51 13.35
N VAL A 118 -3.81 -5.75 12.36
CA VAL A 118 -3.74 -6.91 11.45
C VAL A 118 -2.71 -6.77 10.34
N ARG A 119 -2.13 -5.56 10.17
CA ARG A 119 -1.09 -5.29 9.17
C ARG A 119 0.29 -5.74 9.65
N CYS A 120 0.55 -5.63 10.95
CA CYS A 120 1.79 -6.08 11.56
C CYS A 120 1.63 -7.51 12.08
N ARG A 121 2.76 -8.23 12.16
CA ARG A 121 2.79 -9.50 12.88
C ARG A 121 2.49 -9.25 14.36
N SER A 122 1.73 -10.15 14.98
CA SER A 122 1.49 -10.17 16.41
C SER A 122 2.62 -10.89 17.14
N CYS A 123 2.69 -10.66 18.45
CA CYS A 123 3.52 -11.42 19.37
C CYS A 123 3.21 -12.94 19.24
N ALA A 124 4.24 -13.78 19.36
CA ALA A 124 4.10 -15.23 19.27
C ALA A 124 3.34 -15.85 20.45
N HIS A 125 3.14 -15.09 21.53
CA HIS A 125 2.32 -15.53 22.67
C HIS A 125 0.83 -15.64 22.26
N PRO A 126 0.13 -16.78 22.51
CA PRO A 126 -1.21 -17.07 21.96
C PRO A 126 -2.28 -16.02 22.24
N THR A 127 -2.21 -15.33 23.38
CA THR A 127 -3.18 -14.32 23.83
C THR A 127 -2.72 -12.88 23.61
N CYS A 128 -1.64 -12.66 22.84
CA CYS A 128 -1.03 -11.35 22.69
C CYS A 128 -1.05 -10.81 21.26
N PHE A 129 -1.77 -9.71 21.07
CA PHE A 129 -1.87 -9.04 19.76
C PHE A 129 -0.97 -7.82 19.62
N LYS A 130 -0.08 -7.60 20.59
CA LYS A 130 0.90 -6.50 20.52
C LYS A 130 1.95 -6.79 19.47
N ARG A 131 2.44 -5.74 18.81
CA ARG A 131 3.57 -5.85 17.89
C ARG A 131 4.81 -6.35 18.64
N PRO A 132 5.52 -7.37 18.14
CA PRO A 132 6.74 -7.84 18.76
C PRO A 132 7.91 -6.90 18.47
N TYR A 133 8.82 -6.81 19.42
CA TYR A 133 10.06 -6.02 19.34
C TYR A 133 11.30 -6.80 19.80
N TYR A 134 11.11 -7.97 20.40
CA TYR A 134 12.17 -8.77 20.99
C TYR A 134 12.40 -10.03 20.17
N CYS A 135 13.67 -10.34 19.95
CA CYS A 135 14.13 -11.54 19.25
C CYS A 135 15.26 -12.21 20.03
N ALA A 136 15.49 -13.48 19.72
CA ALA A 136 16.68 -14.20 20.17
C ALA A 136 17.96 -13.58 19.59
N GLU A 137 19.09 -13.81 20.26
CA GLU A 137 20.40 -13.44 19.76
C GLU A 137 20.65 -14.03 18.36
N GLY A 138 21.24 -13.25 17.45
CA GLY A 138 21.44 -13.64 16.06
C GLY A 138 20.20 -13.56 15.16
N SER A 139 18.99 -13.39 15.70
CA SER A 139 17.78 -13.21 14.90
C SER A 139 17.52 -11.74 14.56
N THR A 140 17.15 -11.47 13.31
CA THR A 140 16.71 -10.15 12.83
C THR A 140 15.18 -10.02 12.75
N ARG A 141 14.47 -11.03 13.26
CA ARG A 141 13.00 -11.10 13.19
C ARG A 141 12.41 -11.12 14.61
N PRO A 142 11.70 -10.07 15.04
CA PRO A 142 11.09 -10.00 16.37
C PRO A 142 9.92 -10.97 16.50
N GLU A 143 9.84 -11.65 17.64
CA GLU A 143 8.84 -12.69 17.93
C GLU A 143 7.99 -12.37 19.15
N LEU A 144 8.56 -11.71 20.17
CA LEU A 144 7.85 -11.38 21.41
C LEU A 144 7.74 -9.87 21.61
N CYS A 145 6.67 -9.44 22.28
CA CYS A 145 6.52 -8.06 22.72
C CYS A 145 7.27 -7.84 24.04
N SER A 146 7.38 -6.60 24.49
CA SER A 146 8.09 -6.26 25.74
C SER A 146 7.57 -7.00 26.96
N LYS A 147 6.26 -7.28 27.04
CA LYS A 147 5.66 -8.01 28.17
C LYS A 147 5.99 -9.51 28.17
N HIS A 148 6.30 -10.08 27.00
CA HIS A 148 6.61 -11.50 26.85
C HIS A 148 8.09 -11.74 26.53
N ALA A 149 8.92 -10.71 26.63
CA ALA A 149 10.35 -10.84 26.44
C ALA A 149 10.92 -11.76 27.52
N ARG A 150 11.78 -12.71 27.12
CA ARG A 150 12.49 -13.61 28.03
C ARG A 150 13.90 -13.09 28.29
N SER A 151 14.52 -13.58 29.36
CA SER A 151 15.93 -13.29 29.63
C SER A 151 16.80 -13.69 28.43
N GLY A 152 17.79 -12.86 28.11
CA GLY A 152 18.66 -13.04 26.94
C GLY A 152 18.08 -12.57 25.60
N MET A 153 16.82 -12.10 25.55
CA MET A 153 16.27 -11.52 24.31
C MET A 153 16.71 -10.07 24.11
N MET A 154 16.93 -9.70 22.86
CA MET A 154 17.34 -8.35 22.48
C MET A 154 16.20 -7.58 21.81
N ASN A 155 16.19 -6.27 22.01
CA ASN A 155 15.33 -5.39 21.22
C ASN A 155 15.86 -5.32 19.77
N ILE A 156 14.96 -5.45 18.80
CA ILE A 156 15.29 -5.45 17.39
C ILE A 156 16.02 -4.17 16.95
N ASN A 157 15.73 -3.02 17.57
CA ASN A 157 16.45 -1.78 17.29
C ASN A 157 17.92 -1.86 17.71
N ALA A 158 18.23 -2.55 18.81
CA ALA A 158 19.61 -2.78 19.25
C ALA A 158 20.33 -3.75 18.29
N VAL A 159 19.63 -4.77 17.78
CA VAL A 159 20.16 -5.66 16.73
C VAL A 159 20.48 -4.85 15.47
N TYR A 160 19.56 -3.99 15.02
CA TYR A 160 19.80 -3.15 13.86
C TYR A 160 20.99 -2.22 14.06
N ALA A 161 21.10 -1.54 15.21
CA ALA A 161 22.26 -0.69 15.53
C ALA A 161 23.60 -1.44 15.43
N LYS A 162 23.68 -2.68 15.92
CA LYS A 162 24.86 -3.54 15.79
C LYS A 162 25.18 -3.92 14.34
N THR A 163 24.16 -4.11 13.50
CA THR A 163 24.33 -4.47 12.07
C THR A 163 24.54 -3.28 11.12
N GLN A 164 24.23 -2.05 11.55
CA GLN A 164 24.38 -0.82 10.76
C GLN A 164 25.86 -0.44 10.53
N GLY A 165 26.81 -1.06 11.23
CA GLY A 165 28.23 -1.04 10.87
C GLY A 165 28.61 -1.91 9.65
N LYS A 166 27.69 -2.74 9.11
CA LYS A 166 27.99 -3.72 8.05
C LYS A 166 27.07 -3.67 6.82
N ARG A 167 26.18 -2.67 6.71
CA ARG A 167 25.32 -2.45 5.52
C ARG A 167 25.44 -1.03 4.98
N ALA A 168 26.67 -0.61 4.68
CA ALA A 168 26.90 0.37 3.62
C ALA A 168 27.07 -0.40 2.31
N ARG A 169 26.53 0.16 1.22
CA ARG A 169 26.50 -0.30 -0.18
C ARG A 169 25.18 -0.98 -0.60
N ASN A 170 24.39 -0.19 -1.34
CA ASN A 170 23.28 -0.54 -2.23
C ASN A 170 21.87 -0.61 -1.60
N ALA A 171 21.41 0.52 -1.04
CA ALA A 171 20.00 0.88 -1.11
C ALA A 171 19.87 1.95 -2.21
N PRO A 172 19.04 1.77 -3.27
CA PRO A 172 18.68 2.91 -4.09
C PRO A 172 17.95 3.91 -3.21
N ASP A 173 18.32 5.18 -3.32
CA ASP A 173 17.77 6.32 -2.60
C ASP A 173 16.26 6.32 -2.61
N ARG A 174 15.66 5.68 -1.61
CA ARG A 174 14.31 6.01 -1.21
C ARG A 174 14.44 7.30 -0.44
N ILE A 175 14.39 8.41 -1.17
CA ILE A 175 14.02 9.72 -0.65
C ILE A 175 12.65 9.52 0.01
N THR A 176 12.65 9.09 1.28
CA THR A 176 11.52 9.35 2.15
C THR A 176 11.64 10.83 2.40
N SER A 177 10.89 11.63 1.64
CA SER A 177 10.57 13.00 1.98
C SER A 177 9.76 12.96 3.28
N ARG A 178 10.45 12.67 4.37
CA ARG A 178 10.01 12.87 5.73
C ARG A 178 10.22 14.34 5.97
N THR A 179 9.42 15.17 5.28
CA THR A 179 9.15 16.52 5.76
C THR A 179 8.68 16.34 7.19
N LYS A 180 9.48 16.83 8.14
CA LYS A 180 9.09 16.97 9.53
C LYS A 180 7.76 17.73 9.51
N LYS A 181 6.64 17.02 9.67
CA LYS A 181 5.36 17.67 9.95
C LYS A 181 5.54 18.37 11.28
N ARG A 182 5.75 19.68 11.21
CA ARG A 182 5.66 20.62 12.31
C ARG A 182 4.34 20.33 13.06
N PRO A 183 4.33 20.27 14.41
CA PRO A 183 3.08 20.07 15.13
C PRO A 183 2.10 21.19 14.76
N ARG A 184 0.87 20.80 14.37
CA ARG A 184 -0.20 21.78 14.12
C ARG A 184 -0.59 22.41 15.45
N GLN A 185 -0.54 23.72 15.53
CA GLN A 185 -1.13 24.45 16.65
C GLN A 185 -2.66 24.48 16.48
N PRO A 186 -3.43 24.51 17.58
CA PRO A 186 -4.88 24.64 17.51
C PRO A 186 -5.23 26.09 17.13
N GLY A 187 -5.81 26.31 15.95
CA GLY A 187 -6.23 27.67 15.54
C GLY A 187 -6.69 27.85 14.09
N ASP A 188 -6.29 26.98 13.15
CA ASP A 188 -6.66 27.17 11.74
C ASP A 188 -8.00 26.48 11.41
N VAL A 189 -9.10 27.20 11.58
CA VAL A 189 -10.40 26.87 10.98
C VAL A 189 -10.50 27.63 9.66
N PRO A 190 -10.47 26.98 8.48
CA PRO A 190 -10.81 27.68 7.24
C PRO A 190 -12.32 27.95 7.25
N SER A 191 -12.69 29.22 7.14
CA SER A 191 -14.07 29.66 6.93
C SER A 191 -14.59 29.07 5.62
N VAL A 192 -15.49 28.10 5.71
CA VAL A 192 -16.18 27.51 4.56
C VAL A 192 -17.40 28.39 4.30
N GLN A 193 -17.32 29.28 3.31
CA GLN A 193 -18.52 29.86 2.72
C GLN A 193 -19.29 28.73 2.02
N ALA A 194 -20.54 28.55 2.41
CA ALA A 194 -21.44 27.55 1.88
C ALA A 194 -21.76 27.85 0.39
N PRO A 195 -21.88 26.83 -0.47
CA PRO A 195 -22.41 27.03 -1.81
C PRO A 195 -23.92 27.32 -1.74
N VAL A 196 -24.31 28.43 -2.36
CA VAL A 196 -25.70 28.86 -2.57
C VAL A 196 -26.42 27.79 -3.40
N LYS A 197 -27.54 27.27 -2.86
CA LYS A 197 -28.46 26.39 -3.59
C LYS A 197 -29.20 27.24 -4.64
N GLN A 198 -29.06 26.90 -5.92
CA GLN A 198 -29.99 27.37 -6.95
C GLN A 198 -31.23 26.47 -6.91
N GLU A 199 -32.39 27.09 -6.71
CA GLU A 199 -33.69 26.42 -6.77
C GLU A 199 -34.09 26.18 -8.24
N PRO A 200 -34.79 25.08 -8.56
CA PRO A 200 -35.33 24.86 -9.90
C PRO A 200 -36.55 25.77 -10.14
N GLY A 201 -36.39 26.69 -11.08
CA GLY A 201 -37.46 27.55 -11.60
C GLY A 201 -38.57 26.76 -12.28
N GLN A 202 -39.79 27.28 -12.09
CA GLN A 202 -41.08 26.70 -12.42
C GLN A 202 -41.36 26.64 -13.93
N GLY A 203 -42.32 25.77 -14.28
CA GLY A 203 -42.62 25.33 -15.63
C GLY A 203 -43.18 26.40 -16.57
N MET A 204 -42.94 26.15 -17.86
CA MET A 204 -43.55 26.88 -18.97
C MET A 204 -44.91 26.27 -19.34
N PRO A 205 -45.94 27.09 -19.65
CA PRO A 205 -47.17 26.57 -20.22
C PRO A 205 -47.04 26.32 -21.73
N LEU A 206 -47.73 25.26 -22.15
CA LEU A 206 -47.99 24.88 -23.54
C LEU A 206 -48.92 25.91 -24.20
N GLU A 207 -48.48 26.50 -25.30
CA GLU A 207 -49.40 27.09 -26.28
C GLU A 207 -49.29 26.35 -27.62
N SER A 208 -50.38 25.65 -27.90
CA SER A 208 -50.80 25.07 -29.16
C SER A 208 -51.07 26.16 -30.20
N GLN A 209 -50.44 26.06 -31.38
CA GLN A 209 -50.91 26.71 -32.60
C GLN A 209 -50.84 25.66 -33.73
N LEU A 210 -52.03 25.34 -34.24
CA LEU A 210 -52.28 24.51 -35.40
C LEU A 210 -51.82 25.24 -36.68
N ASN A 211 -51.22 24.50 -37.61
CA ASN A 211 -51.24 24.87 -39.03
C ASN A 211 -52.57 24.42 -39.67
N PRO A 212 -53.03 25.14 -40.68
CA PRO A 212 -53.40 24.55 -41.96
C PRO A 212 -52.29 24.73 -43.00
#